data_AF-A0A925S1Q5-F1
#
_entry.id   AF-A0A925S1Q5-F1
#
_cell.length_a   1.000
_cell.length_b   1.000
_cell.length_c   1.000
_cell.angle_alpha   90.00
_cell.angle_beta   90.00
_cell.angle_gamma   90.00
#
_symmetry.space_group_name_H-M   'P 1'
#
loop_
_entity.id
_entity.type
_entity.pdbx_description
1 polymer ?
#
loop_
_entity_poly.entity_id
_entity_poly.type
_entity_poly.pdbx_seq_one_letter_code
_entity_poly.pdbx_strand_id
1 'polypeptide(L)'
;MDHPIAMFEDRPYKRTFYSAPQSVTSLLAAFMEPAITVITFLGANLYLDAMVGRPELVLCLLVFALTFPGRNRFRQNMVAAGVDIISSWVVLIGVLLLCGYVTRSIDYFEQTAVVTWIFLTPVAQWGAVWVGRRLVRRQAALPEAR
;
A
#
# COMPACT_ATOMS: atom_id res chain seq x y z
N MET A 1 31.08 41.98 -47.85
CA MET A 1 31.49 41.41 -46.55
C MET A 1 30.44 40.41 -46.16
N ASP A 2 30.85 39.15 -46.12
CA ASP A 2 30.04 37.94 -46.15
C ASP A 2 29.42 37.52 -44.81
N HIS A 3 28.21 37.00 -44.95
CA HIS A 3 27.50 35.94 -44.22
C HIS A 3 27.10 36.02 -42.72
N PRO A 4 25.91 35.44 -42.41
CA PRO A 4 25.16 35.59 -41.18
C PRO A 4 25.58 34.56 -40.13
N ILE A 5 25.35 34.85 -38.85
CA ILE A 5 25.32 33.81 -37.83
C ILE A 5 23.95 33.83 -37.19
N ALA A 6 23.15 32.85 -37.60
CA ALA A 6 22.01 32.37 -36.86
C ALA A 6 22.46 32.08 -35.43
N MET A 7 21.87 32.75 -34.48
CA MET A 7 21.75 32.17 -33.15
C MET A 7 20.30 32.31 -32.77
N PHE A 8 19.49 31.41 -33.33
CA PHE A 8 18.37 30.91 -32.57
C PHE A 8 18.97 30.47 -31.24
N GLU A 9 18.78 31.26 -30.20
CA GLU A 9 18.97 30.75 -28.85
C GLU A 9 17.97 29.61 -28.71
N ASP A 10 18.48 28.40 -28.95
CA ASP A 10 17.93 27.17 -28.47
C ASP A 10 17.75 27.38 -26.97
N ARG A 11 16.53 27.77 -26.58
CA ARG A 11 16.12 27.71 -25.18
C ARG A 11 16.40 26.27 -24.78
N PRO A 12 17.31 25.98 -23.84
CA PRO A 12 17.42 24.63 -23.35
C PRO A 12 16.09 24.33 -22.67
N TYR A 13 15.22 23.64 -23.40
CA TYR A 13 14.03 23.00 -22.89
C TYR A 13 14.52 21.92 -21.93
N LYS A 14 14.91 22.36 -20.74
CA LYS A 14 15.30 21.49 -19.64
C LYS A 14 14.01 20.86 -19.16
N ARG A 15 13.73 19.67 -19.70
CA ARG A 15 12.59 18.82 -19.41
C ARG A 15 12.32 18.78 -17.90
N THR A 16 11.35 19.57 -17.44
CA THR A 16 10.91 19.66 -16.04
C THR A 16 10.01 18.50 -15.63
N PHE A 17 10.04 17.40 -16.38
CA PHE A 17 9.03 16.34 -16.28
C PHE A 17 9.71 14.99 -16.08
N TYR A 18 10.23 14.72 -14.89
CA TYR A 18 10.22 13.36 -14.33
C TYR A 18 10.35 13.34 -12.80
N SER A 19 9.96 14.41 -12.11
CA SER A 19 9.52 14.30 -10.72
C SER A 19 8.08 13.80 -10.77
N ALA A 20 7.82 12.53 -10.50
CA ALA A 20 6.44 12.04 -10.41
C ALA A 20 5.67 13.02 -9.50
N PRO A 21 4.56 13.64 -9.97
CA PRO A 21 3.87 14.65 -9.17
C PRO A 21 3.50 14.04 -7.82
N GLN A 22 3.55 14.83 -6.73
CA GLN A 22 3.27 14.35 -5.36
C GLN A 22 1.93 13.58 -5.24
N SER A 23 1.02 13.80 -6.19
CA SER A 23 -0.22 13.05 -6.35
C SER A 23 -0.01 11.57 -6.64
N VAL A 24 0.96 11.17 -7.48
CA VAL A 24 1.20 9.77 -7.85
C VAL A 24 1.72 8.98 -6.65
N THR A 25 2.69 9.54 -5.91
CA THR A 25 3.22 8.90 -4.71
C THR A 25 2.19 8.83 -3.58
N SER A 26 1.34 9.84 -3.44
CA SER A 26 0.24 9.83 -2.48
C SER A 26 -0.87 8.84 -2.87
N LEU A 27 -1.17 8.72 -4.16
CA LEU A 27 -2.11 7.73 -4.69
C LEU A 27 -1.61 6.32 -4.42
N LEU A 28 -0.36 6.03 -4.77
CA LEU A 28 0.27 4.74 -4.47
C LEU A 28 0.24 4.44 -2.96
N ALA A 29 0.54 5.42 -2.11
CA ALA A 29 0.44 5.27 -0.65
C ALA A 29 -0.98 4.88 -0.21
N ALA A 30 -2.00 5.53 -0.80
CA ALA A 30 -3.40 5.30 -0.46
C ALA A 30 -3.90 3.89 -0.87
N PHE A 31 -3.36 3.32 -1.95
CA PHE A 31 -3.73 1.97 -2.38
C PHE A 31 -2.85 0.86 -1.79
N MET A 32 -1.65 1.19 -1.31
CA MET A 32 -0.69 0.17 -0.87
C MET A 32 -1.20 -0.63 0.33
N GLU A 33 -1.72 0.03 1.35
CA GLU A 33 -2.26 -0.61 2.56
C GLU A 33 -3.46 -1.54 2.27
N PRO A 34 -4.53 -1.09 1.57
CA PRO A 34 -5.63 -1.97 1.20
C PRO A 34 -5.18 -3.11 0.27
N ALA A 35 -4.30 -2.84 -0.71
CA ALA A 35 -3.82 -3.87 -1.64
C ALA A 35 -3.03 -4.97 -0.93
N ILE A 36 -2.09 -4.60 -0.04
CA ILE A 36 -1.34 -5.59 0.76
C ILE A 36 -2.30 -6.46 1.56
N THR A 37 -3.29 -5.85 2.19
CA THR A 37 -4.25 -6.56 3.04
C THR A 37 -5.08 -7.58 2.26
N VAL A 38 -5.51 -7.24 1.04
CA VAL A 38 -6.22 -8.15 0.14
C VAL A 38 -5.28 -9.25 -0.37
N ILE A 39 -4.08 -8.90 -0.82
CA ILE A 39 -3.10 -9.84 -1.35
C ILE A 39 -2.67 -10.85 -0.29
N THR A 40 -2.46 -10.43 0.97
CA THR A 40 -2.13 -11.35 2.06
C THR A 40 -3.28 -12.29 2.40
N PHE A 41 -4.52 -11.83 2.31
CA PHE A 41 -5.69 -12.68 2.54
C PHE A 41 -5.80 -13.75 1.45
N LEU A 42 -5.74 -13.33 0.18
CA LEU A 42 -5.79 -14.26 -0.95
C LEU A 42 -4.59 -15.21 -0.94
N GLY A 43 -3.40 -14.71 -0.64
CA GLY A 43 -2.18 -15.51 -0.51
C GLY A 43 -2.27 -16.55 0.62
N ALA A 44 -2.86 -16.20 1.76
CA ALA A 44 -3.09 -17.15 2.85
C ALA A 44 -4.07 -18.26 2.45
N ASN A 45 -5.15 -17.92 1.75
CA ASN A 45 -6.10 -18.91 1.24
C ASN A 45 -5.44 -19.83 0.21
N LEU A 46 -4.71 -19.27 -0.76
CA LEU A 46 -4.00 -20.04 -1.77
C LEU A 46 -2.92 -20.95 -1.17
N TYR A 47 -2.20 -20.49 -0.15
CA TYR A 47 -1.16 -21.28 0.51
C TYR A 47 -1.71 -22.47 1.31
N LEU A 48 -2.94 -22.34 1.82
CA LEU A 48 -3.61 -23.38 2.61
C LEU A 48 -4.61 -24.21 1.79
N ASP A 49 -4.60 -24.06 0.45
CA ASP A 49 -5.56 -24.69 -0.46
C ASP A 49 -7.04 -24.43 -0.08
N ALA A 50 -7.32 -23.29 0.55
CA ALA A 50 -8.65 -22.86 0.92
C ALA A 50 -9.42 -22.30 -0.29
N MET A 51 -10.72 -22.59 -0.35
CA MET A 51 -11.55 -22.19 -1.49
C MET A 51 -11.86 -20.70 -1.45
N VAL A 52 -11.47 -19.98 -2.52
CA VAL A 52 -11.84 -18.57 -2.68
C VAL A 52 -13.18 -18.47 -3.40
N GLY A 53 -14.25 -18.35 -2.63
CA GLY A 53 -15.62 -18.22 -3.10
C GLY A 53 -16.16 -16.79 -2.96
N ARG A 54 -17.50 -16.71 -2.95
CA ARG A 54 -18.22 -15.43 -2.79
C ARG A 54 -17.94 -14.75 -1.43
N PRO A 55 -17.92 -15.47 -0.28
CA PRO A 55 -17.62 -14.86 1.01
C PRO A 55 -16.24 -14.19 1.05
N GLU A 56 -15.23 -14.84 0.49
CA GLU A 56 -13.84 -14.39 0.46
C GLU A 56 -13.70 -13.11 -0.36
N LEU A 57 -14.36 -13.03 -1.52
CA LEU A 57 -14.37 -11.84 -2.36
C LEU A 57 -15.12 -10.67 -1.70
N VAL A 58 -16.22 -10.94 -1.00
CA VAL A 58 -16.94 -9.92 -0.21
C VAL A 58 -16.06 -9.40 0.92
N LEU A 59 -15.33 -10.28 1.61
CA LEU A 59 -14.38 -9.88 2.64
C LEU A 59 -13.24 -9.03 2.05
N CYS A 60 -12.70 -9.41 0.88
CA CYS A 60 -11.70 -8.60 0.17
C CYS A 60 -12.22 -7.19 -0.11
N LEU A 61 -13.44 -7.08 -0.64
CA LEU A 61 -14.06 -5.79 -0.94
C LEU A 61 -14.30 -4.97 0.33
N LEU A 62 -14.82 -5.61 1.39
CA LEU A 62 -15.09 -4.96 2.67
C LEU A 62 -13.79 -4.44 3.31
N VAL A 63 -12.77 -5.28 3.38
CA VAL A 63 -11.46 -4.93 3.90
C VAL A 63 -10.84 -3.80 3.09
N PHE A 64 -10.89 -3.89 1.76
CA PHE A 64 -10.42 -2.84 0.87
C PHE A 64 -11.15 -1.51 1.15
N ALA A 65 -12.48 -1.53 1.24
CA ALA A 65 -13.29 -0.34 1.48
C ALA A 65 -13.01 0.29 2.86
N LEU A 66 -12.81 -0.53 3.90
CA LEU A 66 -12.54 -0.05 5.26
C LEU A 66 -11.11 0.47 5.44
N THR A 67 -10.17 0.01 4.62
CA THR A 67 -8.76 0.41 4.69
C THR A 67 -8.38 1.47 3.66
N PHE A 68 -9.23 1.74 2.68
CA PHE A 68 -9.04 2.80 1.70
C PHE A 68 -9.64 4.14 2.17
N PRO A 69 -8.95 5.28 1.97
CA PRO A 69 -7.57 5.42 1.50
C PRO A 69 -6.54 5.14 2.61
N GLY A 70 -5.54 4.32 2.29
CA GLY A 70 -4.46 3.96 3.20
C GLY A 70 -3.66 5.16 3.71
N ARG A 71 -3.12 5.05 4.93
CA ARG A 71 -2.39 6.15 5.58
C ARG A 71 -0.97 6.27 5.00
N ASN A 72 -0.55 7.49 4.67
CA ASN A 72 0.82 7.75 4.22
C ASN A 72 1.81 7.72 5.41
N ARG A 73 2.39 6.55 5.68
CA ARG A 73 3.36 6.33 6.78
C ARG A 73 4.83 6.51 6.38
N PHE A 74 5.10 6.94 5.14
CA PHE A 74 6.46 7.04 4.60
C PHE A 74 7.33 8.07 5.34
N ARG A 75 6.73 9.12 5.93
CA ARG A 75 7.45 10.21 6.62
C ARG A 75 7.61 10.05 8.13
N GLN A 76 7.03 9.02 8.74
CA GLN A 76 7.05 8.83 10.20
C GLN A 76 8.36 8.16 10.69
N ASN A 77 8.54 8.03 11.99
CA ASN A 77 9.59 7.17 12.56
C ASN A 77 9.17 5.68 12.46
N MET A 78 10.10 4.72 12.51
CA MET A 78 9.78 3.28 12.32
C MET A 78 8.88 2.73 13.42
N VAL A 79 9.17 3.10 14.67
CA VAL A 79 8.36 2.70 15.83
C VAL A 79 6.95 3.30 15.74
N ALA A 80 6.85 4.60 15.41
CA ALA A 80 5.56 5.28 15.24
C ALA A 80 4.70 4.64 14.14
N ALA A 81 5.30 4.29 13.00
CA ALA A 81 4.59 3.61 11.92
C ALA A 81 4.16 2.19 12.32
N GLY A 82 4.99 1.46 13.06
CA GLY A 82 4.63 0.14 13.58
C GLY A 82 3.43 0.19 14.52
N VAL A 83 3.43 1.13 15.47
CA VAL A 83 2.30 1.34 16.39
C VAL A 83 1.03 1.73 15.63
N ASP A 84 1.12 2.63 14.65
CA ASP A 84 -0.02 3.05 13.82
C ASP A 84 -0.58 1.90 12.95
N ILE A 85 0.27 1.01 12.46
CA ILE A 85 -0.14 -0.21 11.75
C ILE A 85 -0.92 -1.13 12.69
N ILE A 86 -0.34 -1.47 13.85
CA ILE A 86 -0.96 -2.41 14.78
C ILE A 86 -2.28 -1.85 15.34
N SER A 87 -2.33 -0.57 15.69
CA SER A 87 -3.55 0.06 16.20
C SER A 87 -4.67 0.05 15.15
N SER A 88 -4.36 0.43 13.91
CA SER A 88 -5.32 0.41 12.79
C SER A 88 -5.78 -1.02 12.49
N TRP A 89 -4.85 -1.99 12.55
CA TRP A 89 -5.13 -3.40 12.32
C TRP A 89 -6.06 -3.99 13.38
N VAL A 90 -5.82 -3.72 14.66
CA VAL A 90 -6.68 -4.19 15.76
C VAL A 90 -8.11 -3.64 15.60
N VAL A 91 -8.25 -2.36 15.23
CA VAL A 91 -9.57 -1.77 14.96
C VAL A 91 -10.26 -2.46 13.80
N LEU A 92 -9.55 -2.69 12.68
CA LEU A 92 -10.11 -3.39 11.52
C LEU A 92 -10.57 -4.80 11.89
N ILE A 93 -9.72 -5.59 12.56
CA ILE A 93 -10.08 -6.95 13.02
C ILE A 93 -11.27 -6.89 13.98
N GLY A 94 -11.32 -5.93 14.90
CA GLY A 94 -12.44 -5.73 15.80
C GLY A 94 -13.76 -5.48 15.06
N VAL A 95 -13.75 -4.60 14.05
CA VAL A 95 -14.92 -4.32 13.20
C VAL A 95 -15.34 -5.58 12.43
N LEU A 96 -14.40 -6.30 11.81
CA LEU A 96 -14.68 -7.50 11.04
C LEU A 96 -15.21 -8.64 11.91
N LEU A 97 -14.64 -8.86 13.09
CA LEU A 97 -15.11 -9.86 14.05
C LEU A 97 -16.51 -9.52 14.55
N LEU A 98 -16.78 -8.24 14.87
CA LEU A 98 -18.11 -7.79 15.27
C LEU A 98 -19.13 -8.02 14.15
N CYS A 99 -18.82 -7.59 12.93
CA CYS A 99 -19.67 -7.80 11.76
C CYS A 99 -19.89 -9.29 11.49
N GLY A 100 -18.83 -10.10 11.51
CA GLY A 100 -18.88 -11.54 11.30
C GLY A 100 -19.73 -12.24 12.36
N TYR A 101 -19.58 -11.86 13.63
CA TYR A 101 -20.36 -12.41 14.74
C TYR A 101 -21.84 -12.04 14.63
N VAL A 102 -22.15 -10.75 14.42
CA VAL A 102 -23.54 -10.26 14.31
C VAL A 102 -24.26 -10.89 13.12
N THR A 103 -23.57 -11.05 11.99
CA THR A 103 -24.14 -11.63 10.77
C THR A 103 -24.07 -13.16 10.72
N ARG A 104 -23.44 -13.81 11.71
CA ARG A 104 -23.10 -15.24 11.71
C ARG A 104 -22.35 -15.69 10.44
N SER A 105 -21.43 -14.87 9.98
CA SER A 105 -20.65 -15.13 8.77
C SER A 105 -19.29 -15.79 9.02
N ILE A 106 -18.87 -15.92 10.29
CA ILE A 106 -17.55 -16.46 10.64
C ILE A 106 -17.37 -17.90 10.13
N ASP A 107 -18.44 -18.70 10.17
CA ASP A 107 -18.41 -20.12 9.77
C ASP A 107 -18.29 -20.34 8.25
N TYR A 108 -18.38 -19.27 7.44
CA TYR A 108 -18.18 -19.37 5.99
C TYR A 108 -16.72 -19.41 5.57
N PHE A 109 -15.80 -19.00 6.44
CA PHE A 109 -14.39 -18.88 6.12
C PHE A 109 -13.58 -20.06 6.68
N GLU A 110 -12.52 -20.45 6.00
CA GLU A 110 -11.55 -21.38 6.56
C GLU A 110 -10.77 -20.69 7.69
N GLN A 111 -10.89 -21.24 8.91
CA GLN A 111 -10.39 -20.59 10.12
C GLN A 111 -8.87 -20.46 10.11
N THR A 112 -8.14 -21.45 9.60
CA THR A 112 -6.68 -21.45 9.55
C THR A 112 -6.15 -20.33 8.65
N ALA A 113 -6.81 -20.05 7.52
CA ALA A 113 -6.49 -19.04 6.55
C ALA A 113 -6.79 -17.64 7.09
N VAL A 114 -7.92 -17.46 7.77
CA VAL A 114 -8.25 -16.19 8.45
C VAL A 114 -7.24 -15.91 9.56
N VAL A 115 -6.91 -16.90 10.40
CA VAL A 115 -5.91 -16.73 11.47
C VAL A 115 -4.53 -16.43 10.89
N THR A 116 -4.11 -17.18 9.86
CA THR A 116 -2.83 -16.93 9.16
C THR A 116 -2.80 -15.51 8.59
N TRP A 117 -3.88 -15.07 7.95
CA TRP A 117 -4.02 -13.71 7.44
C TRP A 117 -3.94 -12.63 8.53
N ILE A 118 -4.57 -12.86 9.69
CA ILE A 118 -4.54 -11.95 10.85
C ILE A 118 -3.10 -11.67 11.31
N PHE A 119 -2.24 -12.69 11.33
CA PHE A 119 -0.84 -12.55 11.75
C PHE A 119 0.10 -12.13 10.62
N LEU A 120 -0.11 -12.62 9.40
CA LEU A 120 0.75 -12.36 8.26
C LEU A 120 0.66 -10.90 7.79
N THR A 121 -0.54 -10.32 7.82
CA THR A 121 -0.80 -8.97 7.30
C THR A 121 0.00 -7.86 7.99
N PRO A 122 0.01 -7.72 9.32
CA PRO A 122 0.79 -6.66 9.97
C PRO A 122 2.29 -6.78 9.69
N VAL A 123 2.81 -8.01 9.56
CA VAL A 123 4.21 -8.27 9.17
C VAL A 123 4.47 -7.80 7.74
N ALA A 124 3.57 -8.12 6.81
CA ALA A 124 3.67 -7.69 5.41
C ALA A 124 3.57 -6.16 5.27
N GLN A 125 2.63 -5.52 5.97
CA GLN A 125 2.45 -4.07 5.99
C GLN A 125 3.68 -3.36 6.55
N TRP A 126 4.27 -3.86 7.64
CA TRP A 126 5.53 -3.33 8.17
C TRP A 126 6.65 -3.44 7.12
N GLY A 127 6.81 -4.61 6.51
CA GLY A 127 7.79 -4.84 5.45
C GLY A 127 7.64 -3.84 4.30
N ALA A 128 6.41 -3.58 3.86
CA ALA A 128 6.12 -2.63 2.81
C ALA A 128 6.49 -1.19 3.18
N VAL A 129 6.20 -0.74 4.41
CA VAL A 129 6.63 0.59 4.90
C VAL A 129 8.15 0.71 4.88
N TRP A 130 8.86 -0.34 5.29
CA TRP A 130 10.33 -0.36 5.29
C TRP A 130 10.91 -0.32 3.87
N VAL A 131 10.35 -1.09 2.93
CA VAL A 131 10.75 -1.07 1.51
C VAL A 131 10.46 0.31 0.91
N GLY A 132 9.26 0.85 1.12
CA GLY A 132 8.86 2.16 0.61
C GLY A 132 9.79 3.28 1.09
N ARG A 133 10.19 3.27 2.37
CA ARG A 133 11.18 4.22 2.88
C ARG A 133 12.56 4.07 2.24
N ARG A 134 13.02 2.84 2.01
CA ARG A 134 14.31 2.61 1.32
C ARG A 134 14.29 3.11 -0.11
N LEU A 135 13.19 2.91 -0.83
CA LEU A 135 13.02 3.40 -2.20
C LEU A 135 13.02 4.93 -2.23
N VAL A 136 12.28 5.59 -1.34
CA VAL A 136 12.26 7.05 -1.23
C VAL A 136 13.64 7.61 -0.85
N ARG A 137 14.36 6.97 0.09
CA ARG A 137 15.73 7.37 0.46
C ARG A 137 16.72 7.19 -0.68
N ARG A 138 16.60 6.12 -1.47
CA ARG A 138 17.46 5.87 -2.65
C ARG A 138 17.21 6.89 -3.76
N GLN A 139 15.95 7.27 -3.98
CA GLN A 139 15.60 8.32 -4.94
C GLN A 139 16.13 9.70 -4.52
N ALA A 140 16.11 10.02 -3.23
CA ALA A 140 16.70 11.25 -2.70
C ALA A 140 18.24 11.29 -2.74
N ALA A 141 18.90 10.12 -2.88
CA ALA A 141 20.36 10.00 -2.99
C ALA A 141 20.87 10.06 -4.44
N LEU A 142 19.99 10.08 -5.44
CA LEU A 142 20.39 10.30 -6.83
C LEU A 142 20.68 11.81 -7.04
N PRO A 143 21.87 12.16 -7.54
CA PRO A 143 22.36 13.54 -7.60
C PRO A 143 21.64 14.46 -8.60
N GLU A 144 20.60 13.99 -9.28
CA GLU A 144 19.80 14.79 -10.22
C GLU A 144 18.81 15.75 -9.53
N ALA A 145 18.73 15.73 -8.19
CA ALA A 145 17.86 16.59 -7.39
C ALA A 145 18.57 17.78 -6.70
N ARG A 146 19.74 18.20 -7.20
CA ARG A 146 20.37 19.46 -6.80
C ARG A 146 20.39 20.45 -7.98
#